data_AF-A0A7C3ISW5-F1
#
_entry.id   AF-A0A7C3ISW5-F1
#
_cell.length_a   1.000
_cell.length_b   1.000
_cell.length_c   1.000
_cell.angle_alpha   90.00
_cell.angle_beta   90.00
_cell.angle_gamma   90.00
#
_symmetry.space_group_name_H-M   'P 1'
#
loop_
_entity.id
_entity.type
_entity.pdbx_description
1 polymer ?
#
loop_
_entity_poly.entity_id
_entity_poly.type
_entity_poly.pdbx_seq_one_letter_code
_entity_poly.pdbx_strand_id
1 'polypeptide(L)'
;MEEKGTPSTYNGSMQNTGCNTYSEDKRCAWCGAAIGLVSTTKRQLPSYRSILNKETMSILSEKFKKGELKEVKRIVNKCPCCGSGSVRYRKKMGKYFCQSCRTEFENPIYAEEPTGRISREDWDVFWKENSSDIKKRTKELLRKAKQESIEKDGEMLLCRRCLYARHNGYDLCPSCKAHYKRPEYDACWECFKKTAEGKALAEKFEIVEYSHPECNMVFAVQKHFLNDPELAKLVCMALCDRSKDECFALKKMKKGST
;
A
#
# COMPACT_ATOMS: atom_id res chain seq x y z
N MET A 1 47.73 1.20 -25.13
CA MET A 1 47.11 2.45 -25.62
C MET A 1 45.62 2.27 -25.48
N GLU A 2 45.06 2.93 -24.47
CA GLU A 2 43.66 2.85 -24.07
C GLU A 2 42.83 3.75 -24.98
N GLU A 3 41.76 3.23 -25.58
CA GLU A 3 40.66 4.05 -26.07
C GLU A 3 39.46 3.87 -25.12
N LYS A 4 39.19 4.92 -24.35
CA LYS A 4 38.01 5.03 -23.48
C LYS A 4 36.86 5.61 -24.30
N GLY A 5 35.83 4.80 -24.52
CA GLY A 5 34.55 5.24 -25.08
C GLY A 5 33.78 6.12 -24.11
N THR A 6 33.33 7.29 -24.59
CA THR A 6 32.43 8.20 -23.89
C THR A 6 30.96 7.78 -24.02
N PRO A 7 30.08 8.00 -23.02
CA PRO A 7 28.69 7.58 -23.07
C PRO A 7 27.80 8.58 -23.83
N SER A 8 26.98 8.03 -24.73
CA SER A 8 25.90 8.73 -25.42
C SER A 8 24.77 9.10 -24.45
N THR A 9 24.55 10.40 -24.24
CA THR A 9 23.39 10.93 -23.53
C THR A 9 22.17 10.97 -24.45
N TYR A 10 21.19 10.12 -24.16
CA TYR A 10 19.90 10.04 -24.85
C TYR A 10 19.01 11.23 -24.45
N ASN A 11 18.99 12.28 -25.28
CA ASN A 11 18.01 13.38 -25.19
C ASN A 11 16.68 12.96 -25.83
N GLY A 12 15.77 12.42 -25.02
CA GLY A 12 14.39 12.16 -25.42
C GLY A 12 13.57 13.45 -25.47
N SER A 13 13.54 14.10 -26.62
CA SER A 13 12.63 15.21 -26.91
C SER A 13 11.17 14.71 -26.96
N MET A 14 10.40 14.94 -25.90
CA MET A 14 8.93 14.85 -25.99
C MET A 14 8.41 16.09 -26.71
N GLN A 15 8.13 15.94 -28.00
CA GLN A 15 7.39 16.92 -28.79
C GLN A 15 5.96 17.01 -28.25
N ASN A 16 5.67 18.13 -27.59
CA ASN A 16 4.37 18.48 -27.05
C ASN A 16 3.55 19.16 -28.15
N THR A 17 2.98 18.38 -29.07
CA THR A 17 2.06 18.88 -30.10
C THR A 17 0.65 18.97 -29.52
N GLY A 18 0.43 19.97 -28.68
CA GLY A 18 -0.88 20.36 -28.17
C GLY A 18 -1.08 21.84 -28.43
N CYS A 19 -1.97 22.15 -29.36
CA CYS A 19 -2.38 23.49 -29.78
C CYS A 19 -2.68 24.40 -28.57
N ASN A 20 -1.84 25.41 -28.32
CA ASN A 20 -2.08 26.45 -27.31
C ASN A 20 -3.13 27.42 -27.85
N THR A 21 -4.40 27.15 -27.61
CA THR A 21 -5.41 28.21 -27.61
C THR A 21 -5.22 29.03 -26.33
N TYR A 22 -4.46 30.13 -26.46
CA TYR A 22 -4.33 31.15 -25.42
C TYR A 22 -5.70 31.82 -25.23
N SER A 23 -6.48 31.33 -24.28
CA SER A 23 -7.60 32.09 -23.71
C SER A 23 -7.02 33.04 -22.66
N GLU A 24 -7.19 34.35 -22.85
CA GLU A 24 -6.58 35.44 -22.06
C GLU A 24 -6.92 35.41 -20.55
N ASP A 25 -7.87 34.57 -20.12
CA ASP A 25 -8.35 34.49 -18.74
C ASP A 25 -7.75 33.34 -17.91
N LYS A 26 -6.94 32.45 -18.49
CA LYS A 26 -6.40 31.32 -17.73
C LYS A 26 -5.23 31.77 -16.85
N ARG A 27 -5.41 31.67 -15.54
CA ARG A 27 -4.40 31.97 -14.52
C ARG A 27 -4.21 30.79 -13.58
N CYS A 28 -3.00 30.69 -13.01
CA CYS A 28 -2.69 29.72 -11.97
C CYS A 28 -3.60 29.98 -10.77
N ALA A 29 -4.35 28.96 -10.35
CA ALA A 29 -5.27 29.04 -9.23
C ALA A 29 -4.60 29.41 -7.89
N TRP A 30 -3.28 29.23 -7.77
CA TRP A 30 -2.53 29.50 -6.53
C TRP A 30 -1.79 30.83 -6.54
N CYS A 31 -1.16 31.22 -7.65
CA CYS A 31 -0.30 32.41 -7.70
C CYS A 31 -0.70 33.43 -8.76
N GLY A 32 -1.76 33.18 -9.54
CA GLY A 32 -2.24 34.10 -10.57
C GLY A 32 -1.37 34.21 -11.83
N ALA A 33 -0.24 33.49 -11.90
CA ALA A 33 0.63 33.47 -13.07
C ALA A 33 -0.10 32.94 -14.31
N ALA A 34 0.08 33.57 -15.47
CA ALA A 34 -0.54 33.15 -16.73
C ALA A 34 0.34 32.19 -17.56
N ILE A 35 1.60 31.99 -17.17
CA ILE A 35 2.57 31.20 -17.94
C ILE A 35 2.72 29.78 -17.40
N GLY A 36 3.01 28.83 -18.30
CA GLY A 36 3.37 27.45 -17.96
C GLY A 36 2.28 26.72 -17.18
N LEU A 37 1.02 26.95 -17.53
CA LEU A 37 -0.15 26.36 -16.88
C LEU A 37 -0.32 24.89 -17.27
N VAL A 38 -0.68 24.08 -16.28
CA VAL A 38 -0.96 22.66 -16.41
C VAL A 38 -2.29 22.37 -15.72
N SER A 39 -3.17 21.67 -16.43
CA SER A 39 -4.43 21.14 -15.89
C SER A 39 -4.14 19.97 -14.94
N THR A 40 -4.69 20.05 -13.75
CA THR A 40 -4.62 19.00 -12.73
C THR A 40 -5.93 18.88 -11.96
N THR A 41 -6.09 17.78 -11.24
CA THR A 41 -7.25 17.48 -10.40
C THR A 41 -6.93 17.74 -8.92
N LYS A 42 -7.96 18.06 -8.12
CA LYS A 42 -7.78 18.23 -6.66
C LYS A 42 -7.46 16.94 -5.92
N ARG A 43 -7.74 15.78 -6.49
CA ARG A 43 -7.37 14.49 -5.89
C ARG A 43 -6.28 13.81 -6.71
N GLN A 44 -5.51 12.97 -6.04
CA GLN A 44 -4.56 12.10 -6.71
C GLN A 44 -5.35 11.06 -7.51
N LEU A 45 -5.13 11.03 -8.82
CA LEU A 45 -5.69 10.00 -9.69
C LEU A 45 -4.99 8.65 -9.42
N PRO A 46 -5.68 7.52 -9.61
CA PRO A 46 -5.04 6.22 -9.59
C PRO A 46 -3.89 6.18 -10.60
N SER A 47 -2.76 5.61 -10.18
CA SER A 47 -1.59 5.53 -11.06
C SER A 47 -1.84 4.58 -12.24
N TYR A 48 -1.23 4.88 -13.38
CA TYR A 48 -1.31 4.02 -14.56
C TYR A 48 -0.98 2.56 -14.24
N ARG A 49 0.10 2.33 -13.46
CA ARG A 49 0.52 0.98 -13.05
C ARG A 49 -0.52 0.28 -12.18
N SER A 50 -1.20 1.01 -11.29
CA SER A 50 -2.27 0.42 -10.48
C SER A 50 -3.45 -0.02 -11.32
N ILE A 51 -3.87 0.79 -12.30
CA ILE A 51 -4.97 0.44 -13.22
C ILE A 51 -4.54 -0.70 -14.13
N LEU A 52 -3.33 -0.63 -14.70
CA LEU A 52 -2.75 -1.66 -15.57
C LEU A 52 -2.76 -3.03 -14.88
N ASN A 53 -2.29 -3.09 -13.63
CA ASN A 53 -2.27 -4.33 -12.86
C ASN A 53 -3.68 -4.87 -12.63
N LYS A 54 -4.65 -4.01 -12.27
CA LYS A 54 -6.05 -4.43 -12.08
C LYS A 54 -6.65 -4.99 -13.38
N GLU A 55 -6.46 -4.28 -14.49
CA GLU A 55 -6.98 -4.71 -15.80
C GLU A 55 -6.33 -6.01 -16.27
N THR A 56 -5.02 -6.14 -16.08
CA THR A 56 -4.29 -7.37 -16.40
C THR A 56 -4.84 -8.56 -15.60
N MET A 57 -5.08 -8.39 -14.30
CA MET A 57 -5.68 -9.44 -13.47
C MET A 57 -7.13 -9.75 -13.87
N SER A 58 -7.90 -8.74 -14.30
CA SER A 58 -9.27 -8.95 -14.79
C SER A 58 -9.28 -9.85 -16.02
N ILE A 59 -8.44 -9.53 -17.01
CA ILE A 59 -8.35 -10.32 -18.26
C ILE A 59 -7.82 -11.72 -18.00
N LEU A 60 -6.84 -11.88 -17.10
CA LEU A 60 -6.39 -13.22 -16.68
C LEU A 60 -7.53 -14.02 -16.05
N SER A 61 -8.30 -13.42 -15.14
CA SER A 61 -9.46 -14.08 -14.53
C SER A 61 -10.50 -14.49 -15.57
N GLU A 62 -10.77 -13.66 -16.58
CA GLU A 62 -11.65 -14.01 -17.70
C GLU A 62 -11.11 -15.19 -18.51
N LYS A 63 -9.82 -15.19 -18.85
CA LYS A 63 -9.18 -16.27 -19.60
C LYS A 63 -9.12 -17.59 -18.81
N PHE A 64 -8.92 -17.53 -17.50
CA PHE A 64 -9.03 -18.71 -16.62
C PHE A 64 -10.45 -19.27 -16.63
N LYS A 65 -11.48 -18.43 -16.51
CA LYS A 65 -12.88 -18.86 -16.57
C LYS A 65 -13.25 -19.50 -17.90
N LYS A 66 -12.65 -19.03 -19.00
CA LYS A 66 -12.83 -19.61 -20.35
C LYS A 66 -11.98 -20.86 -20.61
N GLY A 67 -11.07 -21.22 -19.71
CA GLY A 67 -10.15 -22.35 -19.88
C GLY A 67 -9.05 -22.12 -20.93
N GLU A 68 -8.86 -20.89 -21.40
CA GLU A 68 -7.83 -20.54 -22.40
C GLU A 68 -6.42 -20.56 -21.80
N LEU A 69 -6.30 -20.32 -20.50
CA LEU A 69 -5.03 -20.33 -19.77
C LEU A 69 -5.09 -21.31 -18.61
N LYS A 70 -3.95 -21.97 -18.34
CA LYS A 70 -3.80 -22.85 -17.18
C LYS A 70 -3.22 -22.06 -16.01
N GLU A 71 -3.91 -22.16 -14.89
CA GLU A 71 -3.48 -21.54 -13.66
C GLU A 71 -2.41 -22.38 -12.98
N VAL A 72 -1.33 -21.73 -12.55
CA VAL A 72 -0.32 -22.37 -11.71
C VAL A 72 -0.98 -22.72 -10.39
N LYS A 73 -0.88 -23.98 -10.02
CA LYS A 73 -1.34 -24.46 -8.73
C LYS A 73 -0.19 -24.42 -7.74
N ARG A 74 -0.49 -24.07 -6.49
CA ARG A 74 0.44 -24.23 -5.37
C ARG A 74 -0.08 -25.27 -4.41
N ILE A 75 0.83 -26.01 -3.80
CA ILE A 75 0.49 -26.91 -2.70
C ILE A 75 0.35 -26.05 -1.44
N VAL A 76 -0.81 -26.10 -0.81
CA VAL A 76 -1.08 -25.48 0.48
C VAL A 76 -1.29 -26.55 1.54
N ASN A 77 -0.86 -26.23 2.76
CA ASN A 77 -1.11 -27.05 3.92
C ASN A 77 -2.43 -26.64 4.55
N LYS A 78 -3.39 -27.57 4.62
CA LYS A 78 -4.68 -27.38 5.28
C LYS A 78 -4.72 -28.09 6.62
N CYS A 79 -5.43 -27.49 7.56
CA CYS A 79 -5.68 -28.11 8.86
C CYS A 79 -6.62 -29.31 8.71
N PRO A 80 -6.28 -30.50 9.23
CA PRO A 80 -7.16 -31.67 9.16
C PRO A 80 -8.43 -31.53 10.00
N CYS A 81 -8.45 -30.66 11.01
CA CYS A 81 -9.59 -30.48 11.90
C CYS A 81 -10.63 -29.49 11.35
N CYS A 82 -10.20 -28.36 10.76
CA CYS A 82 -11.11 -27.29 10.32
C CYS A 82 -10.98 -26.90 8.84
N GLY A 83 -10.09 -27.52 8.07
CA GLY A 83 -9.87 -27.21 6.66
C GLY A 83 -9.18 -25.88 6.35
N SER A 84 -8.87 -25.05 7.36
CA SER A 84 -8.19 -23.77 7.16
C SER A 84 -6.78 -23.93 6.59
N GLY A 85 -6.40 -23.09 5.61
CA GLY A 85 -5.04 -22.99 5.08
C GLY A 85 -4.06 -22.21 5.97
N SER A 86 -4.52 -21.69 7.12
CA SER A 86 -3.68 -20.94 8.07
C SER A 86 -2.87 -21.88 8.96
N VAL A 87 -1.95 -22.63 8.35
CA VAL A 87 -1.14 -23.67 9.01
C VAL A 87 0.32 -23.22 9.10
N ARG A 88 0.90 -23.29 10.31
CA ARG A 88 2.31 -22.95 10.57
C ARG A 88 3.06 -24.17 11.09
N TYR A 89 4.22 -24.46 10.51
CA TYR A 89 5.13 -25.47 11.04
C TYR A 89 5.97 -24.90 12.18
N ARG A 90 5.94 -25.55 13.36
CA ARG A 90 6.73 -25.17 14.53
C ARG A 90 7.97 -26.07 14.63
N LYS A 91 9.09 -25.63 14.02
CA LYS A 91 10.35 -26.39 13.95
C LYS A 91 10.79 -26.96 15.32
N LYS A 92 10.72 -26.17 16.39
CA LYS A 92 11.13 -26.59 17.75
C LYS A 92 10.32 -27.77 18.30
N MET A 93 9.06 -27.91 17.90
CA MET A 93 8.17 -28.98 18.39
C MET A 93 7.97 -30.10 17.37
N GLY A 94 8.51 -29.96 16.15
CA GLY A 94 8.32 -30.91 15.06
C GLY A 94 6.87 -31.05 14.56
N LYS A 95 5.96 -30.15 14.96
CA LYS A 95 4.52 -30.25 14.68
C LYS A 95 3.97 -29.06 13.90
N TYR A 96 2.86 -29.28 13.21
CA TYR A 96 2.06 -28.22 12.60
C TYR A 96 1.03 -27.69 13.59
N PHE A 97 0.71 -26.41 13.44
CA PHE A 97 -0.26 -25.71 14.26
C PHE A 97 -1.20 -24.91 13.36
N CYS A 98 -2.51 -25.08 13.53
CA CYS A 98 -3.51 -24.26 12.85
C CYS A 98 -3.74 -22.96 13.63
N GLN A 99 -3.62 -21.82 12.96
CA GLN A 99 -3.91 -20.51 13.58
C GLN A 99 -5.40 -20.27 13.78
N SER A 100 -6.26 -20.90 12.99
CA SER A 100 -7.73 -20.75 13.08
C SER A 100 -8.31 -21.54 14.25
N CYS A 101 -8.18 -22.88 14.26
CA CYS A 101 -8.77 -23.72 15.32
C CYS A 101 -7.81 -24.04 16.48
N ARG A 102 -6.54 -23.61 16.40
CA ARG A 102 -5.51 -23.81 17.44
C ARG A 102 -5.15 -25.28 17.72
N THR A 103 -5.52 -26.20 16.84
CA THR A 103 -5.15 -27.61 16.93
C THR A 103 -3.69 -27.83 16.50
N GLU A 104 -2.98 -28.67 17.23
CA GLU A 104 -1.66 -29.20 16.86
C GLU A 104 -1.82 -30.58 16.21
N PHE A 105 -1.08 -30.83 15.13
CA PHE A 105 -1.15 -32.06 14.37
C PHE A 105 0.19 -32.36 13.69
N GLU A 106 0.42 -33.62 13.36
CA GLU A 106 1.69 -34.08 12.78
C GLU A 106 1.75 -33.86 11.27
N ASN A 107 0.66 -34.15 10.56
CA ASN A 107 0.60 -34.05 9.11
C ASN A 107 -0.55 -33.14 8.66
N PRO A 108 -0.29 -32.07 7.87
CA PRO A 108 -1.34 -31.30 7.25
C PRO A 108 -1.99 -32.09 6.11
N ILE A 109 -3.19 -31.67 5.71
CA ILE A 109 -3.77 -32.09 4.44
C ILE A 109 -3.11 -31.26 3.34
N TYR A 110 -2.44 -31.90 2.39
CA TYR A 110 -1.93 -31.22 1.20
C TYR A 110 -3.06 -31.01 0.20
N ALA A 111 -3.34 -29.76 -0.14
CA ALA A 111 -4.31 -29.42 -1.17
C ALA A 111 -3.66 -28.57 -2.25
N GLU A 112 -4.04 -28.80 -3.50
CA GLU A 112 -3.67 -27.92 -4.60
C GLU A 112 -4.65 -26.75 -4.65
N GLU A 113 -4.14 -25.52 -4.62
CA GLU A 113 -4.95 -24.32 -4.80
C GLU A 113 -4.50 -23.50 -6.01
N PRO A 114 -5.46 -22.95 -6.78
CA PRO A 114 -5.18 -21.99 -7.84
C PRO A 114 -4.52 -20.72 -7.28
N THR A 115 -3.46 -20.24 -7.92
CA THR A 115 -2.67 -19.08 -7.42
C THR A 115 -3.12 -17.72 -7.93
N GLY A 116 -4.02 -17.67 -8.89
CA GLY A 116 -4.38 -16.49 -9.69
C GLY A 116 -3.34 -16.15 -10.76
N ARG A 117 -2.37 -17.04 -11.03
CA ARG A 117 -1.19 -16.73 -11.85
C ARG A 117 -0.96 -17.79 -12.94
N ILE A 118 -0.30 -17.38 -14.00
CA ILE A 118 0.18 -18.23 -15.08
C ILE A 118 1.68 -18.52 -14.95
N SER A 119 2.17 -19.51 -15.69
CA SER A 119 3.59 -19.81 -15.80
C SER A 119 4.35 -18.63 -16.42
N ARG A 120 5.68 -18.64 -16.34
CA ARG A 120 6.50 -17.57 -16.92
C ARG A 120 6.42 -17.59 -18.44
N GLU A 121 6.40 -18.78 -19.02
CA GLU A 121 6.32 -19.02 -20.45
C GLU A 121 4.96 -18.53 -21.00
N ASP A 122 3.88 -18.90 -20.30
CA ASP A 122 2.53 -18.44 -20.66
C ASP A 122 2.37 -16.93 -20.48
N TRP A 123 3.08 -16.32 -19.51
CA TRP A 123 3.05 -14.88 -19.28
C TRP A 123 3.55 -14.08 -20.48
N ASP A 124 4.65 -14.53 -21.10
CA ASP A 124 5.22 -13.85 -22.25
C ASP A 124 4.29 -13.92 -23.48
N VAL A 125 3.66 -15.08 -23.70
CA VAL A 125 2.66 -15.27 -24.76
C VAL A 125 1.43 -14.41 -24.50
N PHE A 126 0.88 -14.49 -23.29
CA PHE A 126 -0.26 -13.70 -22.85
C PHE A 126 -0.01 -12.20 -23.05
N TRP A 127 1.16 -11.70 -22.64
CA TRP A 127 1.47 -10.28 -22.76
C TRP A 127 1.66 -9.86 -24.22
N LYS A 128 2.28 -10.68 -25.06
CA LYS A 128 2.41 -10.40 -26.51
C LYS A 128 1.04 -10.24 -27.17
N GLU A 129 0.10 -11.12 -26.85
CA GLU A 129 -1.25 -11.12 -27.45
C GLU A 129 -2.15 -10.00 -26.90
N ASN A 130 -2.08 -9.73 -25.59
CA ASN A 130 -3.09 -8.92 -24.90
C ASN A 130 -2.59 -7.52 -24.52
N SER A 131 -1.29 -7.23 -24.60
CA SER A 131 -0.74 -5.95 -24.08
C SER A 131 -1.29 -4.71 -24.78
N SER A 132 -1.60 -4.78 -26.08
CA SER A 132 -2.18 -3.65 -26.81
C SER A 132 -3.57 -3.28 -26.28
N ASP A 133 -4.44 -4.28 -26.10
CA ASP A 133 -5.79 -4.12 -25.55
C ASP A 133 -5.74 -3.69 -24.08
N ILE A 134 -4.94 -4.36 -23.24
CA ILE A 134 -4.73 -3.99 -21.83
C ILE A 134 -4.32 -2.52 -21.71
N LYS A 135 -3.33 -2.08 -22.50
CA LYS A 135 -2.84 -0.69 -22.48
C LYS A 135 -3.93 0.29 -22.95
N LYS A 136 -4.72 -0.08 -23.96
CA LYS A 136 -5.83 0.74 -24.48
C LYS A 136 -6.92 0.92 -23.41
N ARG A 137 -7.41 -0.16 -22.82
CA ARG A 137 -8.41 -0.13 -21.73
C ARG A 137 -7.89 0.64 -20.52
N THR A 138 -6.63 0.45 -20.15
CA THR A 138 -5.99 1.19 -19.05
C THR A 138 -6.00 2.70 -19.30
N LYS A 139 -5.67 3.14 -20.52
CA LYS A 139 -5.73 4.56 -20.90
C LYS A 139 -7.16 5.10 -20.85
N GLU A 140 -8.13 4.33 -21.29
CA GLU A 140 -9.55 4.71 -21.25
C GLU A 140 -10.06 4.85 -19.81
N LEU A 141 -9.76 3.88 -18.94
CA LEU A 141 -10.09 3.93 -17.51
C LEU A 141 -9.43 5.13 -16.82
N LEU A 142 -8.17 5.42 -17.14
CA LEU A 142 -7.49 6.60 -16.61
C LEU A 142 -8.17 7.90 -17.08
N ARG A 143 -8.61 7.96 -18.35
CA ARG A 143 -9.35 9.09 -18.89
C ARG A 143 -10.69 9.27 -18.17
N LYS A 144 -11.45 8.19 -17.94
CA LYS A 144 -12.71 8.19 -17.19
C LYS A 144 -12.48 8.67 -15.75
N ALA A 145 -11.50 8.11 -15.05
CA ALA A 145 -11.16 8.53 -13.68
C ALA A 145 -10.76 10.02 -13.61
N LYS A 146 -10.03 10.52 -14.61
CA LYS A 146 -9.72 11.96 -14.70
C LYS A 146 -10.99 12.79 -14.88
N GLN A 147 -11.86 12.39 -15.80
CA GLN A 147 -13.12 13.08 -16.09
C GLN A 147 -14.03 13.12 -14.85
N GLU A 148 -14.25 11.99 -14.19
CA GLU A 148 -15.02 11.88 -12.96
C GLU A 148 -14.45 12.77 -11.84
N SER A 149 -13.12 12.83 -11.72
CA SER A 149 -12.49 13.71 -10.74
C SER A 149 -12.68 15.19 -11.07
N ILE A 150 -12.67 15.57 -12.36
CA ILE A 150 -12.96 16.94 -12.80
C ILE A 150 -14.43 17.29 -12.53
N GLU A 151 -15.37 16.40 -12.85
CA GLU A 151 -16.80 16.62 -12.61
C GLU A 151 -17.11 16.77 -11.12
N LYS A 152 -16.44 16.00 -10.27
CA LYS A 152 -16.68 16.00 -8.83
C LYS A 152 -16.02 17.16 -8.09
N ASP A 153 -14.74 17.41 -8.36
CA ASP A 153 -13.93 18.34 -7.55
C ASP A 153 -13.52 19.62 -8.31
N GLY A 154 -13.81 19.68 -9.61
CA GLY A 154 -13.37 20.72 -10.52
C GLY A 154 -11.96 20.50 -11.09
N GLU A 155 -11.71 21.11 -12.24
CA GLU A 155 -10.36 21.24 -12.81
C GLU A 155 -9.62 22.39 -12.11
N MET A 156 -8.32 22.22 -11.90
CA MET A 156 -7.43 23.25 -11.40
C MET A 156 -6.30 23.50 -12.40
N LEU A 157 -6.05 24.76 -12.72
CA LEU A 157 -4.89 25.18 -13.51
C LEU A 157 -3.78 25.64 -12.56
N LEU A 158 -2.61 25.00 -12.61
CA LEU A 158 -1.44 25.41 -11.84
C LEU A 158 -0.26 25.72 -12.77
N CYS A 159 0.50 26.76 -12.47
CA CYS A 159 1.80 26.95 -13.12
C CYS A 159 2.76 25.85 -12.68
N ARG A 160 3.80 25.53 -13.47
CA ARG A 160 4.76 24.46 -13.13
C ARG A 160 5.30 24.55 -11.71
N ARG A 161 5.61 25.76 -11.21
CA ARG A 161 6.09 25.97 -9.82
C ARG A 161 5.04 25.54 -8.78
N CYS A 162 3.78 25.97 -8.94
CA CYS A 162 2.71 25.60 -8.03
C CYS A 162 2.32 24.13 -8.18
N LEU A 163 2.43 23.57 -9.38
CA LEU A 163 2.27 22.14 -9.60
C LEU A 163 3.35 21.35 -8.84
N TYR A 164 4.62 21.78 -8.85
CA TYR A 164 5.66 21.13 -8.04
C TYR A 164 5.40 21.28 -6.53
N ALA A 165 4.89 22.43 -6.10
CA ALA A 165 4.44 22.61 -4.72
C ALA A 165 3.25 21.71 -4.37
N ARG A 166 2.67 20.99 -5.34
CA ARG A 166 1.64 19.98 -5.16
C ARG A 166 2.14 18.60 -5.63
N HIS A 167 2.59 17.77 -4.70
CA HIS A 167 3.17 16.47 -5.03
C HIS A 167 2.22 15.32 -4.67
N ASN A 168 1.84 14.49 -5.65
CA ASN A 168 1.01 13.30 -5.43
C ASN A 168 -0.29 13.55 -4.65
N GLY A 169 -0.95 14.69 -4.90
CA GLY A 169 -2.18 15.08 -4.19
C GLY A 169 -1.96 15.70 -2.81
N TYR A 170 -0.71 15.92 -2.40
CA TYR A 170 -0.36 16.68 -1.20
C TYR A 170 0.12 18.09 -1.57
N ASP A 171 -0.08 19.05 -0.68
CA ASP A 171 0.37 20.43 -0.85
C ASP A 171 1.61 20.70 -0.01
N LEU A 172 2.53 21.53 -0.48
CA LEU A 172 3.67 21.97 0.30
C LEU A 172 3.17 22.79 1.49
N CYS A 173 3.63 22.45 2.70
CA CYS A 173 3.17 23.09 3.92
C CYS A 173 3.48 24.60 3.87
N PRO A 174 2.48 25.47 4.06
CA PRO A 174 2.69 26.92 4.01
C PRO A 174 3.60 27.40 5.16
N SER A 175 3.56 26.74 6.31
CA SER A 175 4.31 27.13 7.51
C SER A 175 5.82 26.84 7.40
N CYS A 176 6.22 25.64 6.95
CA CYS A 176 7.65 25.28 6.87
C CYS A 176 8.22 25.25 5.46
N LYS A 177 7.39 25.15 4.42
CA LYS A 177 7.79 25.02 3.01
C LYS A 177 8.78 23.87 2.72
N ALA A 178 8.92 22.92 3.63
CA ALA A 178 9.83 21.79 3.54
C ALA A 178 9.11 20.44 3.44
N HIS A 179 7.96 20.32 4.09
CA HIS A 179 7.18 19.08 4.15
C HIS A 179 5.85 19.24 3.44
N TYR A 180 5.30 18.14 2.93
CA TYR A 180 3.97 18.10 2.33
C TYR A 180 2.88 17.83 3.38
N LYS A 181 1.69 18.37 3.15
CA LYS A 181 0.47 18.19 3.95
C LYS A 181 -0.65 17.67 3.06
N ARG A 182 -1.65 17.02 3.64
CA ARG A 182 -2.87 16.75 2.87
C ARG A 182 -3.63 18.07 2.64
N PRO A 183 -4.36 18.22 1.52
CA PRO A 183 -5.10 19.44 1.24
C PRO A 183 -6.09 19.84 2.34
N GLU A 184 -6.66 18.86 3.06
CA GLU A 184 -7.66 19.06 4.11
C GLU A 184 -7.09 19.60 5.43
N TYR A 185 -5.76 19.58 5.61
CA TYR A 185 -5.11 20.10 6.82
C TYR A 185 -4.44 21.43 6.54
N ASP A 186 -4.31 22.31 7.54
CA ASP A 186 -3.67 23.62 7.36
C ASP A 186 -2.13 23.55 7.35
N ALA A 187 -1.56 22.57 8.05
CA ALA A 187 -0.11 22.40 8.18
C ALA A 187 0.32 20.94 7.99
N CYS A 188 1.61 20.70 7.75
CA CYS A 188 2.15 19.33 7.76
C CYS A 188 2.20 18.78 9.18
N TRP A 189 2.37 17.45 9.30
CA TRP A 189 2.51 16.77 10.59
C TRP A 189 3.61 17.38 11.48
N GLU A 190 4.78 17.68 10.91
CA GLU A 190 5.89 18.28 11.68
C GLU A 190 5.58 19.67 12.25
N CYS A 191 4.80 20.47 11.53
CA CYS A 191 4.33 21.77 12.02
C CYS A 191 3.17 21.61 13.01
N PHE A 192 2.25 20.69 12.72
CA PHE A 192 1.12 20.37 13.57
C PHE A 192 1.58 19.89 14.95
N LYS A 193 2.61 19.03 15.03
CA LYS A 193 3.22 18.58 16.29
C LYS A 193 3.75 19.71 17.19
N LYS A 194 3.90 20.94 16.68
CA LYS A 194 4.34 22.09 17.48
C LYS A 194 3.18 22.80 18.18
N THR A 195 1.94 22.59 17.74
CA THR A 195 0.73 23.14 18.40
C THR A 195 0.41 22.35 19.67
N ALA A 196 -0.37 22.93 20.58
CA ALA A 196 -0.77 22.25 21.82
C ALA A 196 -1.53 20.94 21.54
N GLU A 197 -2.49 20.99 20.60
CA GLU A 197 -3.26 19.82 20.16
C GLU A 197 -2.37 18.75 19.52
N GLY A 198 -1.47 19.16 18.63
CA GLY A 198 -0.58 18.23 17.95
C GLY A 198 0.45 17.60 18.87
N LYS A 199 0.93 18.32 19.89
CA LYS A 199 1.76 17.73 20.96
C LYS A 199 0.99 16.65 21.72
N ALA A 200 -0.24 16.94 22.16
CA ALA A 200 -1.06 15.97 22.87
C ALA A 200 -1.38 14.73 22.00
N LEU A 201 -1.61 14.91 20.70
CA LEU A 201 -1.82 13.81 19.78
C LEU A 201 -0.54 13.02 19.53
N ALA A 202 0.59 13.70 19.32
CA ALA A 202 1.88 13.06 19.13
C ALA A 202 2.28 12.23 20.34
N GLU A 203 2.02 12.72 21.55
CA GLU A 203 2.26 11.99 22.79
C GLU A 203 1.43 10.69 22.84
N LYS A 204 0.16 10.72 22.40
CA LYS A 204 -0.66 9.50 22.31
C LYS A 204 -0.08 8.46 21.36
N PHE A 205 0.53 8.89 20.25
CA PHE A 205 1.10 7.99 19.24
C PHE A 205 2.61 7.78 19.38
N GLU A 206 3.22 8.30 20.44
CA GLU A 206 4.64 8.15 20.71
C GLU A 206 4.98 6.67 20.87
N ILE A 207 6.06 6.23 20.22
CA ILE A 207 6.55 4.86 20.38
C ILE A 207 7.38 4.83 21.65
N VAL A 208 6.92 4.05 22.63
CA VAL A 208 7.59 3.88 23.92
C VAL A 208 8.11 2.45 24.04
N GLU A 209 9.21 2.29 24.77
CA GLU A 209 9.67 0.98 25.20
C GLU A 209 8.77 0.51 26.34
N TYR A 210 8.07 -0.61 26.12
CA TYR A 210 7.24 -1.22 27.13
C TYR A 210 7.86 -2.56 27.54
N SER A 211 8.19 -2.69 28.82
CA SER A 211 8.54 -3.97 29.43
C SER A 211 7.28 -4.63 29.94
N HIS A 212 6.94 -5.80 29.40
CA HIS A 212 5.76 -6.51 29.86
C HIS A 212 5.97 -7.05 31.29
N PRO A 213 5.10 -6.69 32.26
CA PRO A 213 5.34 -6.95 33.68
C PRO A 213 5.45 -8.44 34.04
N GLU A 214 4.86 -9.33 33.24
CA GLU A 214 4.88 -10.77 33.56
C GLU A 214 5.96 -11.58 32.83
N CYS A 215 6.54 -11.05 31.75
CA CYS A 215 7.56 -11.79 30.98
C CYS A 215 8.86 -11.00 30.76
N ASN A 216 8.90 -9.75 31.20
CA ASN A 216 10.02 -8.81 31.14
C ASN A 216 10.61 -8.64 29.73
N MET A 217 9.80 -8.90 28.70
CA MET A 217 10.15 -8.65 27.31
C MET A 217 9.92 -7.18 26.99
N VAL A 218 10.90 -6.55 26.36
CA VAL A 218 10.83 -5.15 25.94
C VAL A 218 10.47 -5.10 24.46
N PHE A 219 9.45 -4.31 24.12
CA PHE A 219 9.08 -4.05 22.73
C PHE A 219 8.65 -2.60 22.54
N ALA A 220 8.87 -2.10 21.32
CA ALA A 220 8.46 -0.77 20.90
C ALA A 220 6.97 -0.78 20.56
N VAL A 221 6.16 0.00 21.27
CA VAL A 221 4.70 0.08 21.09
C VAL A 221 4.24 1.53 21.13
N GLN A 222 3.19 1.87 20.37
CA GLN A 222 2.59 3.20 20.47
C GLN A 222 1.88 3.37 21.83
N LYS A 223 2.13 4.48 22.53
CA LYS A 223 1.67 4.77 23.89
C LYS A 223 0.16 4.58 24.08
N HIS A 224 -0.66 4.92 23.08
CA HIS A 224 -2.11 4.72 23.17
C HIS A 224 -2.55 3.26 23.35
N PHE A 225 -1.75 2.29 22.89
CA PHE A 225 -2.02 0.86 23.14
C PHE A 225 -1.83 0.48 24.62
N LEU A 226 -1.09 1.28 25.39
CA LEU A 226 -0.86 1.04 26.82
C LEU A 226 -1.94 1.67 27.71
N ASN A 227 -2.73 2.60 27.18
CA ASN A 227 -3.80 3.25 27.93
C ASN A 227 -5.02 2.34 28.14
N ASP A 228 -5.11 1.24 27.38
CA ASP A 228 -6.12 0.20 27.54
C ASP A 228 -5.44 -1.11 28.02
N PRO A 229 -5.70 -1.55 29.26
CA PRO A 229 -5.11 -2.76 29.82
C PRO A 229 -5.36 -4.03 29.00
N GLU A 230 -6.51 -4.14 28.33
CA GLU A 230 -6.83 -5.30 27.48
C GLU A 230 -6.04 -5.25 26.17
N LEU A 231 -5.91 -4.06 25.59
CA LEU A 231 -5.12 -3.84 24.38
C LEU A 231 -3.62 -4.07 24.64
N ALA A 232 -3.11 -3.62 25.79
CA ALA A 232 -1.72 -3.86 26.20
C ALA A 232 -1.40 -5.36 26.33
N LYS A 233 -2.34 -6.15 26.86
CA LYS A 233 -2.23 -7.62 26.91
C LYS A 233 -2.26 -8.23 25.51
N LEU A 234 -3.15 -7.78 24.63
CA LEU A 234 -3.23 -8.26 23.25
C LEU A 234 -1.96 -7.96 22.45
N VAL A 235 -1.38 -6.77 22.62
CA VAL A 235 -0.10 -6.41 21.99
C VAL A 235 1.02 -7.31 22.51
N CYS A 236 1.08 -7.59 23.81
CA CYS A 236 2.03 -8.57 24.34
C CYS A 236 1.82 -9.94 23.72
N MET A 237 0.58 -10.42 23.59
CA MET A 237 0.32 -11.74 22.99
C MET A 237 0.70 -11.82 21.52
N ALA A 238 0.57 -10.71 20.77
CA ALA A 238 0.92 -10.65 19.36
C ALA A 238 2.43 -10.55 19.14
N LEU A 239 3.16 -9.88 20.03
CA LEU A 239 4.60 -9.61 19.90
C LEU A 239 5.48 -10.60 20.68
N CYS A 240 4.95 -11.27 21.70
CA CYS A 240 5.69 -12.23 22.50
C CYS A 240 5.78 -13.59 21.78
N ASP A 241 6.97 -13.89 21.24
CA ASP A 241 7.27 -15.16 20.59
C ASP A 241 7.46 -16.35 21.57
N ARG A 242 7.26 -16.14 22.89
CA ARG A 242 7.32 -17.25 23.87
C ARG A 242 6.13 -18.18 23.69
N SER A 243 6.36 -19.48 23.93
CA SER A 243 5.28 -20.46 23.96
C SER A 243 4.25 -20.07 25.03
N LYS A 244 2.97 -20.41 24.82
CA LYS A 244 1.89 -20.14 25.81
C LYS A 244 2.22 -20.72 27.19
N ASP A 245 3.06 -21.75 27.22
CA ASP A 245 3.46 -22.47 28.42
C ASP A 245 4.66 -21.82 29.14
N GLU A 246 5.30 -20.81 28.55
CA GLU A 246 6.40 -20.03 29.15
C GLU A 246 5.97 -18.61 29.55
N CYS A 247 4.86 -18.10 29.01
CA CYS A 247 4.34 -16.78 29.33
C CYS A 247 3.38 -16.83 30.54
N PHE A 248 3.80 -16.26 31.67
CA PHE A 248 3.01 -16.23 32.91
C PHE A 248 1.62 -15.59 32.74
N ALA A 249 1.48 -14.59 31.86
CA ALA A 249 0.21 -13.92 31.57
C ALA A 249 -0.82 -14.83 30.91
N LEU A 250 -0.35 -15.66 29.98
CA LEU A 250 -1.20 -16.64 29.28
C LEU A 250 -1.61 -17.79 30.21
N LYS A 251 -0.80 -18.10 31.23
CA LYS A 251 -1.16 -19.08 32.27
C LYS A 251 -2.21 -18.54 33.25
N LYS A 252 -2.14 -17.26 33.65
CA LYS A 252 -3.11 -16.66 34.57
C LYS A 252 -4.52 -16.57 33.98
N MET A 253 -4.66 -16.20 32.71
CA MET A 253 -5.98 -16.12 32.05
C MET A 253 -6.72 -17.46 31.99
N LYS A 254 -6.01 -18.56 31.73
CA LYS A 254 -6.60 -19.92 31.76
C LYS A 254 -7.13 -20.33 33.14
N LYS A 255 -6.63 -19.73 34.22
CA LYS A 255 -7.04 -20.05 35.59
C LYS A 255 -8.20 -19.19 36.12
N GLY A 256 -8.57 -18.12 35.42
CA GLY A 256 -9.66 -17.21 35.82
C GLY A 256 -10.94 -17.33 34.98
N SER A 257 -11.07 -18.40 34.19
CA SER A 257 -12.23 -18.68 33.32
C SER A 257 -12.99 -19.96 33.72
N THR A 258 -12.95 -20.28 35.02
CA THR A 258 -13.84 -21.23 35.69
C THR A 258 -14.80 -20.48 36.59
#